data_AF-A0A6I3S299-F1
#
_entry.id   AF-A0A6I3S299-F1
#
_cell.length_a   1.000
_cell.length_b   1.000
_cell.length_c   1.000
_cell.angle_alpha   90.00
_cell.angle_beta   90.00
_cell.angle_gamma   90.00
#
_symmetry.space_group_name_H-M   'P 1'
#
loop_
_entity.id
_entity.type
_entity.pdbx_description
1 polymer ?
#
loop_
_entity_poly.entity_id
_entity_poly.type
_entity_poly.pdbx_seq_one_letter_code
_entity_poly.pdbx_strand_id
1 'polypeptide(L)'
;MIELTSFTPQLQAAHWGWTIAIFLWLVGLAGMGFFLNYWIRQKNFVYLLTVSGILGTLLVVSHLARMLNLPFAVFSALADFSFNFQSWMFIGICLLSLLCIGSVFYSMICAKIIFKSEYWQNMTKSNWFNGIFAALGVCCTIYSGFLLTQAVGISLWNTALIPLLWIMSGMASSIGCIELFMIMKWIDPDTVRWSRRTSFWVEVAELFTIFAFVHVALGSALAGARAGAEALISGPHAVMFWVGVIILGSVVPLLLNLLTRSHKILACSAILGIIGALLLRASILFSGYYDPIMF
;
A
#
# COMPACT_ATOMS: atom_id res chain seq x y z
N MET A 1 -28.45 -6.35 14.11
CA MET A 1 -28.08 -5.34 13.11
C MET A 1 -28.06 -4.02 13.83
N ILE A 2 -26.89 -3.42 13.98
CA ILE A 2 -26.78 -2.05 14.51
C ILE A 2 -27.41 -1.12 13.47
N GLU A 3 -28.26 -0.19 13.91
CA GLU A 3 -28.77 0.86 13.01
C GLU A 3 -27.62 1.79 12.62
N LEU A 4 -27.04 1.56 11.43
CA LEU A 4 -25.94 2.37 10.87
C LEU A 4 -26.29 3.86 10.70
N THR A 5 -27.55 4.23 10.84
CA THR A 5 -28.06 5.61 10.77
C THR A 5 -27.61 6.49 11.95
N SER A 6 -27.19 5.89 13.09
CA SER A 6 -26.70 6.64 14.24
C SER A 6 -25.19 6.97 14.18
N PHE A 7 -24.47 6.46 13.18
CA PHE A 7 -23.03 6.65 13.03
C PHE A 7 -22.72 7.56 11.84
N THR A 8 -21.82 8.52 12.01
CA THR A 8 -21.39 9.38 10.90
C THR A 8 -20.29 8.68 10.10
N PRO A 9 -20.46 8.46 8.78
CA PRO A 9 -19.45 7.84 7.96
C PRO A 9 -18.30 8.80 7.70
N GLN A 10 -17.07 8.27 7.69
CA GLN A 10 -15.85 9.06 7.47
C GLN A 10 -15.87 9.87 6.18
N LEU A 11 -16.46 9.31 5.11
CA LEU A 11 -16.52 9.96 3.81
C LEU A 11 -17.25 11.31 3.87
N GLN A 12 -18.26 11.42 4.74
CA GLN A 12 -19.03 12.65 4.91
C GLN A 12 -18.32 13.67 5.80
N ALA A 13 -17.58 13.23 6.82
CA ALA A 13 -16.96 14.13 7.79
C ALA A 13 -15.54 14.60 7.38
N ALA A 14 -14.70 13.71 6.85
CA ALA A 14 -13.32 14.02 6.50
C ALA A 14 -13.04 14.07 4.99
N HIS A 15 -14.02 13.70 4.16
CA HIS A 15 -13.88 13.65 2.69
C HIS A 15 -12.73 12.74 2.20
N TRP A 16 -12.36 11.76 3.02
CA TRP A 16 -11.38 10.73 2.68
C TRP A 16 -11.98 9.76 1.67
N GLY A 17 -11.84 10.10 0.39
CA GLY A 17 -12.39 9.37 -0.75
C GLY A 17 -11.38 8.45 -1.45
N TRP A 18 -11.63 8.20 -2.73
CA TRP A 18 -10.78 7.37 -3.59
C TRP A 18 -9.34 7.87 -3.75
N THR A 19 -9.12 9.18 -3.63
CA THR A 19 -7.78 9.79 -3.73
C THR A 19 -6.82 9.23 -2.69
N ILE A 20 -7.27 9.09 -1.45
CA ILE A 20 -6.47 8.50 -0.36
C ILE A 20 -6.29 7.00 -0.58
N ALA A 21 -7.34 6.28 -0.99
CA ALA A 21 -7.23 4.85 -1.26
C ALA A 21 -6.17 4.55 -2.34
N ILE A 22 -6.17 5.32 -3.44
CA ILE A 22 -5.18 5.20 -4.52
C ILE A 22 -3.79 5.59 -4.03
N PHE A 23 -3.66 6.63 -3.21
CA PHE A 23 -2.38 6.98 -2.58
C PHE A 23 -1.83 5.81 -1.75
N LEU A 24 -2.61 5.29 -0.80
CA LEU A 24 -2.19 4.22 0.10
C LEU A 24 -1.81 2.95 -0.68
N TRP A 25 -2.48 2.72 -1.80
CA TRP A 25 -2.18 1.63 -2.71
C TRP A 25 -0.86 1.85 -3.46
N LEU A 26 -0.65 3.01 -4.08
CA LEU A 26 0.58 3.33 -4.81
C LEU A 26 1.82 3.33 -3.92
N VAL A 27 1.70 3.82 -2.68
CA VAL A 27 2.81 3.80 -1.72
C VAL A 27 3.07 2.40 -1.20
N GLY A 28 2.02 1.60 -0.95
CA GLY A 28 2.18 0.20 -0.59
C GLY A 28 2.87 -0.62 -1.70
N LEU A 29 2.47 -0.40 -2.94
CA LEU A 29 3.06 -1.02 -4.13
C LEU A 29 4.53 -0.62 -4.30
N ALA A 30 4.85 0.67 -4.17
CA ALA A 30 6.21 1.18 -4.26
C ALA A 30 7.09 0.61 -3.12
N GLY A 31 6.59 0.67 -1.88
CA GLY A 31 7.32 0.25 -0.69
C GLY A 31 7.62 -1.24 -0.66
N MET A 32 6.61 -2.10 -0.79
CA MET A 32 6.80 -3.55 -0.86
C MET A 32 7.50 -3.98 -2.14
N GLY A 33 7.34 -3.22 -3.22
CA GLY A 33 8.08 -3.48 -4.45
C GLY A 33 9.58 -3.22 -4.29
N PHE A 34 10.00 -2.16 -3.58
CA PHE A 34 11.41 -1.94 -3.27
C PHE A 34 11.99 -3.03 -2.37
N PHE A 35 11.17 -3.57 -1.47
CA PHE A 35 11.54 -4.76 -0.69
C PHE A 35 11.81 -5.96 -1.60
N LEU A 36 10.89 -6.31 -2.50
CA LEU A 36 11.08 -7.44 -3.44
C LEU A 36 12.20 -7.19 -4.45
N ASN A 37 12.47 -5.93 -4.79
CA ASN A 37 13.57 -5.55 -5.68
C ASN A 37 14.95 -5.94 -5.13
N TYR A 38 15.09 -6.19 -3.82
CA TYR A 38 16.33 -6.72 -3.23
C TYR A 38 16.80 -8.01 -3.92
N TRP A 39 15.86 -8.89 -4.28
CA TRP A 39 16.12 -10.14 -4.98
C TRP A 39 16.05 -10.03 -6.49
N ILE A 40 15.14 -9.21 -7.02
CA ILE A 40 14.86 -9.14 -8.46
C ILE A 40 15.91 -8.32 -9.21
N ARG A 41 16.28 -7.15 -8.68
CA ARG A 41 17.31 -6.24 -9.23
C ARG A 41 17.11 -5.89 -10.70
N GLN A 42 15.86 -5.65 -11.11
CA GLN A 42 15.51 -5.35 -12.51
C GLN A 42 15.19 -3.87 -12.69
N LYS A 43 15.81 -3.26 -13.70
CA LYS A 43 15.63 -1.82 -14.02
C LYS A 43 14.18 -1.44 -14.33
N ASN A 44 13.46 -2.30 -15.07
CA ASN A 44 12.09 -2.03 -15.48
C ASN A 44 11.16 -1.99 -14.26
N PHE A 45 11.41 -2.88 -13.29
CA PHE A 45 10.67 -2.91 -12.05
C PHE A 45 10.92 -1.65 -11.23
N VAL A 46 12.18 -1.24 -11.06
CA VAL A 46 12.55 0.01 -10.40
C VAL A 46 11.81 1.22 -11.00
N TYR A 47 11.71 1.32 -12.33
CA TYR A 47 10.97 2.43 -12.96
C TYR A 47 9.50 2.46 -12.56
N LEU A 48 8.83 1.29 -12.53
CA LEU A 48 7.45 1.20 -12.08
C LEU A 48 7.30 1.62 -10.61
N LEU A 49 8.23 1.21 -9.75
CA LEU A 49 8.23 1.60 -8.33
C LEU A 49 8.44 3.10 -8.13
N THR A 50 9.34 3.70 -8.90
CA THR A 50 9.58 5.15 -8.88
C THR A 50 8.35 5.92 -9.34
N VAL A 51 7.72 5.51 -10.45
CA VAL A 51 6.47 6.13 -10.93
C VAL A 51 5.36 6.01 -9.89
N SER A 52 5.19 4.82 -9.30
CA SER A 52 4.21 4.59 -8.24
C SER A 52 4.49 5.47 -7.01
N GLY A 53 5.75 5.58 -6.60
CA GLY A 53 6.18 6.44 -5.50
C GLY A 53 5.85 7.91 -5.76
N ILE A 54 6.20 8.44 -6.94
CA ILE A 54 5.92 9.83 -7.33
C ILE A 54 4.41 10.10 -7.39
N LEU A 55 3.64 9.22 -8.04
CA LEU A 55 2.19 9.40 -8.13
C LEU A 55 1.54 9.34 -6.75
N GLY A 56 2.00 8.42 -5.89
CA GLY A 56 1.56 8.34 -4.50
C GLY A 56 1.84 9.63 -3.72
N THR A 57 3.05 10.20 -3.83
CA THR A 57 3.42 11.45 -3.13
C THR A 57 2.60 12.63 -3.64
N LEU A 58 2.44 12.77 -4.96
CA LEU A 58 1.67 13.84 -5.58
C LEU A 58 0.20 13.79 -5.15
N LEU A 59 -0.40 12.59 -5.08
CA LEU A 59 -1.79 12.44 -4.65
C LEU A 59 -2.00 12.90 -3.20
N VAL A 60 -1.12 12.55 -2.27
CA VAL A 60 -1.21 13.04 -0.87
C VAL A 60 -1.11 14.55 -0.83
N VAL A 61 -0.10 15.10 -1.48
CA VAL A 61 0.19 16.53 -1.45
C VAL A 61 -0.97 17.33 -2.08
N SER A 62 -1.59 16.78 -3.12
CA SER A 62 -2.79 17.35 -3.74
C SER A 62 -4.01 17.29 -2.81
N HIS A 63 -4.24 16.15 -2.15
CA HIS A 63 -5.41 15.95 -1.30
C HIS A 63 -5.35 16.78 -0.01
N LEU A 64 -4.17 16.99 0.55
CA LEU A 64 -3.98 17.91 1.68
C LEU A 64 -4.16 19.39 1.28
N ALA A 65 -4.45 19.70 0.01
CA ALA A 65 -4.55 21.06 -0.53
C ALA A 65 -3.31 21.94 -0.24
N ARG A 66 -2.16 21.30 -0.02
CA ARG A 66 -0.89 21.96 0.33
C ARG A 66 0.15 21.81 -0.78
N MET A 67 -0.27 21.71 -2.04
CA MET A 67 0.65 21.50 -3.16
C MET A 67 1.79 22.52 -3.21
N LEU A 68 1.48 23.79 -2.88
CA LEU A 68 2.47 24.85 -2.72
C LEU A 68 2.84 25.07 -1.25
N ASN A 69 1.88 25.01 -0.33
CA ASN A 69 2.15 25.32 1.09
C ASN A 69 3.05 24.30 1.79
N LEU A 70 3.01 23.01 1.41
CA LEU A 70 3.82 21.97 2.04
C LEU A 70 5.31 22.11 1.72
N PRO A 71 5.74 22.29 0.46
CA PRO A 71 7.16 22.55 0.18
C PRO A 71 7.64 23.84 0.84
N PHE A 72 6.87 24.93 0.81
CA PHE A 72 7.23 26.16 1.52
C PHE A 72 7.35 25.95 3.03
N ALA A 73 6.44 25.19 3.65
CA ALA A 73 6.50 24.85 5.07
C ALA A 73 7.70 23.94 5.42
N VAL A 74 8.09 23.04 4.52
CA VAL A 74 9.30 22.22 4.68
C VAL A 74 10.55 23.10 4.60
N PHE A 75 10.60 24.04 3.66
CA PHE A 75 11.71 24.99 3.55
C PHE A 75 11.79 25.93 4.75
N SER A 76 10.67 26.46 5.23
CA SER A 76 10.65 27.32 6.43
C SER A 76 11.01 26.52 7.69
N ALA A 77 10.48 25.32 7.87
CA ALA A 77 10.84 24.46 9.01
C ALA A 77 12.32 24.05 8.99
N LEU A 78 12.90 23.85 7.80
CA LEU A 78 14.33 23.58 7.62
C LEU A 78 15.19 24.81 7.89
N ALA A 79 14.74 26.01 7.49
CA ALA A 79 15.44 27.26 7.76
C ALA A 79 15.40 27.63 9.26
N ASP A 80 14.27 27.40 9.91
CA ASP A 80 14.02 27.76 11.31
C ASP A 80 14.42 26.66 12.31
N PHE A 81 14.91 25.50 11.83
CA PHE A 81 15.22 24.31 12.63
C PHE A 81 14.10 23.85 13.59
N SER A 82 12.84 24.14 13.25
CA SER A 82 11.67 23.91 14.10
C SER A 82 11.00 22.55 13.82
N PHE A 83 11.75 21.46 14.03
CA PHE A 83 11.26 20.10 13.73
C PHE A 83 10.50 19.47 14.89
N ASN A 84 9.23 19.12 14.65
CA ASN A 84 8.44 18.30 15.57
C ASN A 84 8.55 16.81 15.21
N PHE A 85 9.57 16.14 15.76
CA PHE A 85 9.81 14.71 15.55
C PHE A 85 8.75 13.78 16.15
N GLN A 86 7.88 14.28 17.03
CA GLN A 86 6.79 13.51 17.62
C GLN A 86 5.53 13.50 16.74
N SER A 87 5.46 14.38 15.73
CA SER A 87 4.33 14.44 14.81
C SER A 87 4.37 13.29 13.82
N TRP A 88 3.33 12.44 13.85
CA TRP A 88 3.15 11.36 12.88
C TRP A 88 3.18 11.90 11.45
N MET A 89 2.55 13.03 11.17
CA MET A 89 2.54 13.63 9.84
C MET A 89 3.95 14.03 9.37
N PHE A 90 4.80 14.54 10.27
CA PHE A 90 6.20 14.89 9.94
C PHE A 90 7.02 13.65 9.56
N ILE A 91 6.91 12.58 10.35
CA ILE A 91 7.58 11.29 10.07
C ILE A 91 7.21 10.80 8.66
N GLY A 92 5.95 10.95 8.27
CA GLY A 92 5.47 10.57 6.93
C GLY A 92 6.04 11.38 5.81
N ILE A 93 6.08 12.70 5.98
CA ILE A 93 6.69 13.59 4.98
C ILE A 93 8.16 13.21 4.79
N CYS A 94 8.89 12.95 5.87
CA CYS A 94 10.28 12.51 5.79
C CYS A 94 10.42 11.15 5.08
N LEU A 95 9.70 10.13 5.51
CA LEU A 95 9.77 8.78 4.92
C LEU A 95 9.39 8.80 3.44
N LEU A 96 8.28 9.45 3.11
CA LEU A 96 7.75 9.48 1.75
C LEU A 96 8.61 10.34 0.82
N SER A 97 9.19 11.43 1.32
CA SER A 97 10.19 12.24 0.60
C SER A 97 11.46 11.43 0.33
N LEU A 98 12.00 10.74 1.35
CA LEU A 98 13.17 9.87 1.20
C LEU A 98 12.91 8.75 0.18
N LEU A 99 11.75 8.11 0.23
CA LEU A 99 11.37 7.08 -0.72
C LEU A 99 11.25 7.67 -2.14
N CYS A 100 10.58 8.81 -2.30
CA CYS A 100 10.38 9.45 -3.59
C CYS A 100 11.71 9.91 -4.20
N ILE A 101 12.49 10.73 -3.50
CA ILE A 101 13.78 11.25 -3.97
C ILE A 101 14.76 10.09 -4.18
N GLY A 102 14.82 9.16 -3.24
CA GLY A 102 15.65 7.96 -3.35
C GLY A 102 15.28 7.10 -4.55
N SER A 103 13.99 6.88 -4.81
CA SER A 103 13.52 6.09 -5.95
C SER A 103 13.84 6.74 -7.28
N VAL A 104 13.73 8.08 -7.37
CA VAL A 104 14.15 8.85 -8.55
C VAL A 104 15.65 8.70 -8.74
N PHE A 105 16.43 8.86 -7.67
CA PHE A 105 17.88 8.67 -7.69
C PHE A 105 18.28 7.27 -8.18
N TYR A 106 17.66 6.21 -7.63
CA TYR A 106 17.86 4.83 -8.05
C TYR A 106 17.55 4.69 -9.55
N SER A 107 16.39 5.17 -10.00
CA SER A 107 15.97 5.06 -11.40
C SER A 107 16.91 5.79 -12.37
N MET A 108 17.43 6.97 -11.99
CA MET A 108 18.38 7.74 -12.79
C MET A 108 19.73 7.01 -12.93
N ILE A 109 20.19 6.32 -11.88
CA ILE A 109 21.38 5.46 -11.96
C ILE A 109 21.12 4.30 -12.93
N CYS A 110 19.97 3.63 -12.84
CA CYS A 110 19.61 2.56 -13.77
C CYS A 110 19.51 3.04 -15.23
N ALA A 111 19.06 4.27 -15.45
CA ALA A 111 18.92 4.88 -16.77
C ALA A 111 20.24 5.35 -17.39
N LYS A 112 21.35 5.39 -16.63
CA LYS A 112 22.68 5.91 -17.07
C LYS A 112 22.65 7.36 -17.59
N ILE A 113 21.64 8.16 -17.22
CA ILE A 113 21.45 9.52 -17.75
C ILE A 113 22.49 10.48 -17.14
N ILE A 114 22.63 10.47 -15.82
CA ILE A 114 23.48 11.43 -15.07
C ILE A 114 24.71 10.74 -14.48
N PHE A 115 24.55 9.51 -13.96
CA PHE A 115 25.60 8.78 -13.26
C PHE A 115 26.16 7.64 -14.12
N LYS A 116 26.97 7.98 -15.13
CA LYS A 116 27.61 7.01 -16.03
C LYS A 116 28.80 6.26 -15.43
N SER A 117 29.31 6.71 -14.28
CA SER A 117 30.45 6.08 -13.60
C SER A 117 30.11 4.68 -13.08
N GLU A 118 31.06 3.77 -13.24
CA GLU A 118 30.98 2.37 -12.80
C GLU A 118 30.77 2.23 -11.29
N TYR A 119 31.21 3.23 -10.51
CA TYR A 119 30.98 3.32 -9.06
C TYR A 119 29.49 3.28 -8.70
N TRP A 120 28.67 4.11 -9.35
CA TRP A 120 27.23 4.20 -9.05
C TRP A 120 26.48 2.92 -9.46
N GLN A 121 26.90 2.30 -10.57
CA GLN A 121 26.35 1.01 -10.99
C GLN A 121 26.68 -0.10 -10.00
N ASN A 122 27.91 -0.13 -9.49
CA ASN A 122 28.31 -1.10 -8.46
C ASN A 122 27.59 -0.84 -7.13
N MET A 123 27.32 0.42 -6.79
CA MET A 123 26.53 0.77 -5.61
C MET A 123 25.10 0.24 -5.73
N THR A 124 24.43 0.42 -6.87
CA THR A 124 23.07 -0.11 -7.09
C THR A 124 23.01 -1.64 -7.10
N LYS A 125 24.11 -2.31 -7.49
CA LYS A 125 24.23 -3.77 -7.40
C LYS A 125 24.56 -4.27 -6.00
N SER A 126 25.00 -3.39 -5.09
CA SER A 126 25.35 -3.76 -3.72
C SER A 126 24.14 -4.22 -2.93
N ASN A 127 24.34 -5.26 -2.11
CA ASN A 127 23.33 -5.75 -1.17
C ASN A 127 22.95 -4.68 -0.15
N TRP A 128 23.91 -3.85 0.26
CA TRP A 128 23.70 -2.79 1.24
C TRP A 128 22.71 -1.74 0.73
N PHE A 129 22.91 -1.25 -0.50
CA PHE A 129 22.05 -0.23 -1.09
C PHE A 129 20.61 -0.72 -1.26
N ASN A 130 20.43 -1.92 -1.82
CA ASN A 130 19.10 -2.51 -1.95
C ASN A 130 18.47 -2.82 -0.58
N GLY A 131 19.28 -3.18 0.42
CA GLY A 131 18.81 -3.39 1.80
C GLY A 131 18.24 -2.12 2.43
N ILE A 132 18.90 -0.97 2.22
CA ILE A 132 18.39 0.33 2.68
C ILE A 132 17.05 0.66 2.01
N PHE A 133 16.95 0.50 0.69
CA PHE A 133 15.69 0.75 -0.03
C PHE A 133 14.57 -0.21 0.36
N ALA A 134 14.91 -1.48 0.60
CA ALA A 134 13.97 -2.47 1.11
C ALA A 134 13.44 -2.07 2.50
N ALA A 135 14.32 -1.72 3.43
CA ALA A 135 13.95 -1.26 4.76
C ALA A 135 13.10 0.02 4.71
N LEU A 136 13.52 1.00 3.89
CA LEU A 136 12.78 2.24 3.70
C LEU A 136 11.37 1.99 3.13
N GLY A 137 11.26 1.10 2.15
CA GLY A 137 9.98 0.72 1.54
C GLY A 137 9.04 0.02 2.52
N VAL A 138 9.59 -0.87 3.37
CA VAL A 138 8.84 -1.51 4.47
C VAL A 138 8.36 -0.46 5.47
N CYS A 139 9.25 0.41 5.94
CA CYS A 139 8.91 1.49 6.86
C CYS A 139 7.82 2.41 6.28
N CYS A 140 7.90 2.79 5.00
CA CYS A 140 6.88 3.62 4.35
C CYS A 140 5.51 2.93 4.29
N THR A 141 5.48 1.64 3.97
CA THR A 141 4.24 0.86 3.89
C THR A 141 3.59 0.72 5.26
N ILE A 142 4.37 0.34 6.28
CA ILE A 142 3.92 0.25 7.67
C ILE A 142 3.39 1.60 8.16
N TYR A 143 4.15 2.67 7.92
CA TYR A 143 3.79 4.02 8.31
C TYR A 143 2.45 4.45 7.69
N SER A 144 2.21 4.12 6.42
CA SER A 144 0.93 4.43 5.77
C SER A 144 -0.26 3.69 6.40
N GLY A 145 -0.04 2.52 7.02
CA GLY A 145 -1.03 1.87 7.87
C GLY A 145 -1.21 2.60 9.20
N PHE A 146 -0.13 2.99 9.89
CA PHE A 146 -0.18 3.76 11.14
C PHE A 146 -0.87 5.11 11.00
N LEU A 147 -0.78 5.75 9.83
CA LEU A 147 -1.53 6.98 9.56
C LEU A 147 -3.03 6.81 9.82
N LEU A 148 -3.60 5.66 9.44
CA LEU A 148 -5.01 5.36 9.68
C LEU A 148 -5.28 5.04 11.15
N THR A 149 -4.38 4.32 11.83
CA THR A 149 -4.57 3.94 13.23
C THR A 149 -4.59 5.14 14.18
N GLN A 150 -3.92 6.23 13.79
CA GLN A 150 -3.85 7.48 14.55
C GLN A 150 -5.00 8.45 14.26
N ALA A 151 -5.90 8.14 13.33
CA ALA A 151 -7.05 8.99 13.07
C ALA A 151 -8.02 8.91 14.25
N VAL A 152 -8.17 10.03 14.96
CA VAL A 152 -9.02 10.13 16.14
C VAL A 152 -10.48 9.99 15.74
N GLY A 153 -11.20 9.12 16.45
CA GLY A 153 -12.65 8.97 16.35
C GLY A 153 -13.11 7.78 15.50
N ILE A 154 -12.23 7.06 14.78
CA ILE A 154 -12.63 5.89 13.99
C ILE A 154 -12.02 4.62 14.58
N SER A 155 -12.81 3.96 15.43
CA SER A 155 -12.37 2.77 16.16
C SER A 155 -12.02 1.56 15.30
N LEU A 156 -12.62 1.43 14.11
CA LEU A 156 -12.27 0.35 13.18
C LEU A 156 -10.77 0.39 12.81
N TRP A 157 -10.21 1.60 12.71
CA TRP A 157 -8.83 1.76 12.29
C TRP A 157 -7.83 1.64 13.43
N ASN A 158 -8.27 1.69 14.68
CA ASN A 158 -7.40 1.62 15.84
C ASN A 158 -7.03 0.17 16.17
N THR A 159 -6.28 -0.48 15.26
CA THR A 159 -5.81 -1.86 15.44
C THR A 159 -4.44 -2.07 14.80
N ALA A 160 -3.60 -2.87 15.46
CA ALA A 160 -2.29 -3.25 14.97
C ALA A 160 -2.34 -4.13 13.70
N LEU A 161 -3.52 -4.63 13.33
CA LEU A 161 -3.71 -5.45 12.13
C LEU A 161 -3.67 -4.63 10.83
N ILE A 162 -3.93 -3.32 10.85
CA ILE A 162 -3.91 -2.49 9.63
C ILE A 162 -2.51 -2.36 9.03
N PRO A 163 -1.45 -2.02 9.79
CA PRO A 163 -0.10 -2.02 9.26
C PRO A 163 0.31 -3.38 8.66
N LEU A 164 -0.12 -4.48 9.28
CA LEU A 164 0.14 -5.83 8.77
C LEU A 164 -0.62 -6.09 7.46
N LEU A 165 -1.90 -5.72 7.38
CA LEU A 165 -2.69 -5.78 6.15
C LEU A 165 -2.03 -4.99 5.02
N TRP A 166 -1.46 -3.82 5.32
CA TRP A 166 -0.83 -2.96 4.31
C TRP A 166 0.45 -3.57 3.77
N ILE A 167 1.21 -4.26 4.61
CA ILE A 167 2.37 -5.06 4.20
C ILE A 167 1.93 -6.20 3.29
N MET A 168 0.98 -7.04 3.74
CA MET A 168 0.56 -8.22 3.00
C MET A 168 -0.05 -7.84 1.65
N SER A 169 -0.96 -6.86 1.64
CA SER A 169 -1.60 -6.36 0.43
C SER A 169 -0.63 -5.61 -0.49
N GLY A 170 0.32 -4.85 0.08
CA GLY A 170 1.41 -4.24 -0.67
C GLY A 170 2.24 -5.31 -1.39
N MET A 171 2.65 -6.37 -0.67
CA MET A 171 3.37 -7.50 -1.23
C MET A 171 2.57 -8.19 -2.35
N ALA A 172 1.27 -8.44 -2.13
CA ALA A 172 0.41 -9.05 -3.14
C ALA A 172 0.38 -8.22 -4.44
N SER A 173 0.18 -6.91 -4.31
CA SER A 173 0.17 -6.00 -5.47
C SER A 173 1.52 -5.94 -6.19
N SER A 174 2.64 -5.89 -5.45
CA SER A 174 3.98 -5.86 -6.03
C SER A 174 4.34 -7.17 -6.73
N ILE A 175 3.97 -8.32 -6.16
CA ILE A 175 4.15 -9.64 -6.78
C ILE A 175 3.30 -9.76 -8.05
N GLY A 176 2.05 -9.29 -8.03
CA GLY A 176 1.22 -9.19 -9.23
C GLY A 176 1.90 -8.38 -10.34
N CYS A 177 2.53 -7.25 -10.02
CA CYS A 177 3.31 -6.48 -11.00
C CYS A 177 4.51 -7.26 -11.55
N ILE A 178 5.19 -8.04 -10.71
CA ILE A 178 6.32 -8.87 -11.12
C ILE A 178 5.87 -9.96 -12.09
N GLU A 179 4.76 -10.64 -11.79
CA GLU A 179 4.18 -11.66 -12.68
C GLU A 179 3.74 -11.05 -14.03
N LEU A 180 3.14 -9.86 -14.00
CA LEU A 180 2.76 -9.13 -15.21
C LEU A 180 3.99 -8.76 -16.06
N PHE A 181 5.08 -8.32 -15.43
CA PHE A 181 6.34 -7.99 -16.12
C PHE A 181 7.06 -9.22 -16.67
N MET A 182 6.98 -10.36 -15.96
CA MET A 182 7.46 -11.66 -16.45
C MET A 182 6.73 -12.05 -17.74
N ILE A 183 5.40 -11.89 -17.78
CA ILE A 183 4.58 -12.24 -18.96
C ILE A 183 4.87 -11.31 -20.14
N MET A 184 5.10 -10.02 -19.88
CA MET A 184 5.49 -9.03 -20.89
C MET A 184 6.93 -9.22 -21.40
N LYS A 185 7.69 -10.20 -20.88
CA LYS A 185 9.12 -10.43 -21.18
C LYS A 185 10.01 -9.24 -20.84
N TRP A 186 9.60 -8.43 -19.87
CA TRP A 186 10.41 -7.31 -19.35
C TRP A 186 11.34 -7.75 -18.22
N ILE A 187 11.13 -8.96 -17.69
CA ILE A 187 11.95 -9.63 -16.68
C ILE A 187 12.15 -11.09 -17.12
N ASP A 188 13.36 -11.60 -16.95
CA ASP A 188 13.68 -12.99 -17.26
C ASP A 188 12.92 -13.96 -16.35
N PRO A 189 12.12 -14.89 -16.91
CA PRO A 189 11.32 -15.86 -16.15
C PRO A 189 12.11 -16.64 -15.10
N ASP A 190 13.38 -16.91 -15.36
CA ASP A 190 14.25 -17.71 -14.51
C ASP A 190 14.63 -16.99 -13.21
N THR A 191 14.69 -15.66 -13.24
CA THR A 191 14.98 -14.84 -12.05
C THR A 191 13.80 -14.78 -11.07
N VAL A 192 12.58 -15.01 -11.56
CA VAL A 192 11.33 -14.84 -10.80
C VAL A 192 10.54 -16.13 -10.64
N ARG A 193 11.14 -17.31 -10.85
CA ARG A 193 10.47 -18.61 -10.63
C ARG A 193 9.91 -18.75 -9.20
N TRP A 194 10.58 -18.12 -8.23
CA TRP A 194 10.14 -18.10 -6.84
C TRP A 194 8.87 -17.26 -6.62
N SER A 195 8.61 -16.28 -7.50
CA SER A 195 7.48 -15.34 -7.42
C SER A 195 6.15 -16.06 -7.29
N ARG A 196 5.95 -17.14 -8.04
CA ARG A 196 4.72 -17.94 -8.00
C ARG A 196 4.47 -18.56 -6.62
N ARG A 197 5.51 -19.13 -6.00
CA ARG A 197 5.37 -19.74 -4.66
C ARG A 197 5.09 -18.66 -3.63
N THR A 198 5.74 -17.50 -3.74
CA THR A 198 5.54 -16.38 -2.81
C THR A 198 4.20 -15.71 -3.01
N SER A 199 3.69 -15.54 -4.24
CA SER A 199 2.32 -15.07 -4.52
C SER A 199 1.31 -15.89 -3.74
N PHE A 200 1.36 -17.23 -3.87
CA PHE A 200 0.46 -18.11 -3.13
C PHE A 200 0.50 -17.88 -1.62
N TRP A 201 1.70 -17.85 -1.01
CA TRP A 201 1.81 -17.65 0.43
C TRP A 201 1.38 -16.25 0.88
N VAL A 202 1.66 -15.24 0.08
CA VAL A 202 1.26 -13.85 0.36
C VAL A 202 -0.25 -13.70 0.27
N GLU A 203 -0.91 -14.27 -0.72
CA GLU A 203 -2.37 -14.25 -0.86
C GLU A 203 -3.06 -15.00 0.28
N VAL A 204 -2.54 -16.17 0.67
CA VAL A 204 -3.04 -16.91 1.83
C VAL A 204 -2.89 -16.09 3.12
N ALA A 205 -1.73 -15.48 3.33
CA ALA A 205 -1.47 -14.67 4.51
C ALA A 205 -2.26 -13.34 4.50
N GLU A 206 -2.51 -12.74 3.34
CA GLU A 206 -3.40 -11.59 3.17
C GLU A 206 -4.83 -11.98 3.56
N LEU A 207 -5.38 -13.07 3.02
CA LEU A 207 -6.71 -13.58 3.38
C LEU A 207 -6.82 -13.87 4.87
N PHE A 208 -5.83 -14.57 5.44
CA PHE A 208 -5.79 -14.83 6.88
C PHE A 208 -5.83 -13.54 7.70
N THR A 209 -5.05 -12.53 7.30
CA THR A 209 -5.01 -11.23 7.99
C THR A 209 -6.33 -10.48 7.84
N ILE A 210 -7.00 -10.55 6.68
CA ILE A 210 -8.31 -9.94 6.44
C ILE A 210 -9.36 -10.57 7.37
N PHE A 211 -9.43 -11.89 7.44
CA PHE A 211 -10.38 -12.58 8.32
C PHE A 211 -10.07 -12.34 9.80
N ALA A 212 -8.79 -12.31 10.18
CA ALA A 212 -8.37 -11.95 11.53
C ALA A 212 -8.79 -10.52 11.89
N PHE A 213 -8.61 -9.56 10.96
CA PHE A 213 -9.03 -8.17 11.14
C PHE A 213 -10.54 -8.04 11.36
N VAL A 214 -11.34 -8.67 10.50
CA VAL A 214 -12.80 -8.64 10.62
C VAL A 214 -13.25 -9.32 11.91
N HIS A 215 -12.66 -10.45 12.29
CA HIS A 215 -12.99 -11.16 13.52
C HIS A 215 -12.69 -10.31 14.77
N VAL A 216 -11.51 -9.70 14.84
CA VAL A 216 -11.12 -8.80 15.94
C VAL A 216 -12.02 -7.56 15.98
N ALA A 217 -12.38 -7.00 14.83
CA ALA A 217 -13.26 -5.83 14.77
C ALA A 217 -14.69 -6.14 15.25
N LEU A 218 -15.24 -7.31 14.91
CA LEU A 218 -16.53 -7.79 15.44
C LEU A 218 -16.50 -8.06 16.94
N GLY A 219 -15.38 -8.60 17.45
CA GLY A 219 -15.18 -8.90 18.87
C GLY A 219 -14.84 -7.68 19.73
N SER A 220 -14.55 -6.53 19.13
CA SER A 220 -14.16 -5.30 19.83
C SER A 220 -15.26 -4.82 20.78
N ALA A 221 -14.91 -4.20 21.92
CA ALA A 221 -15.89 -3.61 22.83
C ALA A 221 -16.50 -2.29 22.29
N LEU A 222 -15.82 -1.63 21.33
CA LEU A 222 -16.22 -0.34 20.80
C LEU A 222 -17.26 -0.47 19.69
N ALA A 223 -18.32 0.33 19.79
CA ALA A 223 -19.46 0.25 18.88
C ALA A 223 -19.10 0.64 17.43
N GLY A 224 -18.23 1.64 17.22
CA GLY A 224 -17.80 2.04 15.87
C GLY A 224 -16.94 0.99 15.18
N ALA A 225 -16.13 0.21 15.92
CA ALA A 225 -15.38 -0.91 15.35
C ALA A 225 -16.31 -2.03 14.87
N ARG A 226 -17.35 -2.37 15.66
CA ARG A 226 -18.35 -3.36 15.26
C ARG A 226 -19.18 -2.88 14.08
N ALA A 227 -19.64 -1.63 14.10
CA ALA A 227 -20.41 -1.03 13.01
C ALA A 227 -19.62 -1.04 11.69
N GLY A 228 -18.33 -0.70 11.74
CA GLY A 228 -17.44 -0.80 10.57
C GLY A 228 -17.27 -2.22 10.05
N ALA A 229 -17.15 -3.22 10.94
CA ALA A 229 -17.08 -4.62 10.56
C ALA A 229 -18.40 -5.16 9.98
N GLU A 230 -19.55 -4.81 10.57
CA GLU A 230 -20.88 -5.14 10.03
C GLU A 230 -21.09 -4.49 8.65
N ALA A 231 -20.58 -3.26 8.45
CA ALA A 231 -20.64 -2.58 7.17
C ALA A 231 -19.83 -3.28 6.07
N LEU A 232 -18.69 -3.90 6.43
CA LEU A 232 -17.88 -4.72 5.52
C LEU A 232 -18.52 -6.08 5.20
N ILE A 233 -19.20 -6.71 6.16
CA ILE A 233 -19.74 -8.07 5.96
C ILE A 233 -21.12 -8.05 5.30
N SER A 234 -22.02 -7.21 5.81
CA SER A 234 -23.45 -7.22 5.45
C SER A 234 -24.01 -5.84 5.11
N GLY A 235 -23.21 -4.79 5.21
CA GLY A 235 -23.67 -3.42 4.95
C GLY A 235 -23.37 -2.91 3.54
N PRO A 236 -23.38 -1.58 3.34
CA PRO A 236 -23.28 -0.94 2.02
C PRO A 236 -21.98 -1.26 1.26
N HIS A 237 -20.90 -1.60 1.99
CA HIS A 237 -19.59 -1.89 1.41
C HIS A 237 -19.32 -3.39 1.22
N ALA A 238 -20.30 -4.26 1.55
CA ALA A 238 -20.16 -5.71 1.48
C ALA A 238 -19.89 -6.23 0.07
N VAL A 239 -20.49 -5.63 -0.96
CA VAL A 239 -20.24 -6.03 -2.36
C VAL A 239 -18.78 -5.78 -2.74
N MET A 240 -18.25 -4.60 -2.38
CA MET A 240 -16.86 -4.25 -2.66
C MET A 240 -15.89 -5.15 -1.89
N PHE A 241 -16.21 -5.49 -0.64
CA PHE A 241 -15.40 -6.40 0.18
C PHE A 241 -15.44 -7.84 -0.33
N TRP A 242 -16.61 -8.48 -0.40
CA TRP A 242 -16.71 -9.89 -0.80
C TRP A 242 -16.37 -10.13 -2.26
N VAL A 243 -16.98 -9.38 -3.18
CA VAL A 243 -16.76 -9.59 -4.61
C VAL A 243 -15.43 -8.99 -5.04
N GLY A 244 -15.16 -7.75 -4.65
CA GLY A 244 -13.96 -7.03 -5.07
C GLY A 244 -12.68 -7.55 -4.42
N VAL A 245 -12.67 -7.70 -3.10
CA VAL A 245 -11.45 -8.09 -2.36
C VAL A 245 -11.33 -9.61 -2.30
N ILE A 246 -12.30 -10.31 -1.71
CA ILE A 246 -12.16 -11.73 -1.44
C ILE A 246 -12.17 -12.56 -2.73
N ILE A 247 -13.21 -12.40 -3.57
CA ILE A 247 -13.36 -13.21 -4.78
C ILE A 247 -12.36 -12.76 -5.85
N LEU A 248 -12.47 -11.52 -6.33
CA LEU A 248 -11.66 -11.04 -7.44
C LEU A 248 -10.21 -10.76 -7.03
N GLY A 249 -9.98 -10.25 -5.83
CA GLY A 249 -8.64 -9.86 -5.38
C GLY A 249 -7.78 -11.01 -4.86
N SER A 250 -8.39 -12.06 -4.30
CA SER A 250 -7.62 -13.14 -3.65
C SER A 250 -7.98 -14.53 -4.18
N VAL A 251 -9.24 -14.96 -4.12
CA VAL A 251 -9.63 -16.35 -4.45
C VAL A 251 -9.41 -16.67 -5.93
N VAL A 252 -9.83 -15.78 -6.84
CA VAL A 252 -9.65 -15.98 -8.29
C VAL A 252 -8.16 -16.02 -8.64
N PRO A 253 -7.32 -15.04 -8.24
CA PRO A 253 -5.89 -15.11 -8.50
C PRO A 253 -5.24 -16.39 -7.96
N LEU A 254 -5.59 -16.79 -6.74
CA LEU A 254 -5.06 -17.98 -6.09
C LEU A 254 -5.40 -19.26 -6.87
N LEU A 255 -6.66 -19.42 -7.27
CA LEU A 255 -7.11 -20.58 -8.06
C LEU A 255 -6.46 -20.60 -9.44
N LEU A 256 -6.37 -19.45 -10.11
CA LEU A 256 -5.75 -19.36 -11.43
C LEU A 256 -4.25 -19.69 -11.39
N ASN A 257 -3.55 -19.27 -10.33
CA ASN A 257 -2.14 -19.57 -10.14
C ASN A 257 -1.88 -21.07 -9.92
N LEU A 258 -2.80 -21.77 -9.24
CA LEU A 258 -2.75 -23.22 -9.02
C LEU A 258 -3.12 -24.04 -10.26
N LEU A 259 -4.19 -23.64 -10.97
CA LEU A 259 -4.80 -24.46 -12.01
C LEU A 259 -4.17 -24.27 -13.40
N THR A 260 -3.57 -23.10 -13.68
CA THR A 260 -3.22 -22.72 -15.05
C THR A 260 -1.75 -22.31 -15.22
N ARG A 261 -1.17 -22.69 -16.36
CA ARG A 261 0.16 -22.23 -16.83
C ARG A 261 0.11 -21.32 -18.06
N SER A 262 -1.07 -21.02 -18.57
CA SER A 262 -1.25 -20.08 -19.68
C SER A 262 -0.87 -18.66 -19.27
N HIS A 263 -0.01 -18.02 -20.06
CA HIS A 263 0.45 -16.64 -19.85
C HIS A 263 -0.70 -15.62 -19.83
N LYS A 264 -1.73 -15.80 -20.68
CA LYS A 264 -2.86 -14.86 -20.75
C LYS A 264 -3.71 -14.88 -19.48
N ILE A 265 -3.94 -16.07 -18.94
CA ILE A 265 -4.75 -16.26 -17.73
C ILE A 265 -3.99 -15.76 -16.50
N LEU A 266 -2.68 -15.98 -16.44
CA LEU A 266 -1.83 -15.45 -15.37
C LEU A 266 -1.76 -13.92 -15.39
N ALA A 267 -1.78 -13.29 -16.58
CA ALA A 267 -1.85 -11.83 -16.68
C ALA A 267 -3.17 -11.28 -16.14
N CYS A 268 -4.29 -11.96 -16.45
CA CYS A 268 -5.60 -11.59 -15.91
C CYS A 268 -5.63 -11.73 -14.38
N SER A 269 -5.10 -12.84 -13.85
CA SER A 269 -4.92 -13.08 -12.41
C SER A 269 -4.13 -11.96 -11.73
N ALA A 270 -2.99 -11.58 -12.29
CA ALA A 270 -2.14 -10.51 -11.75
C ALA A 270 -2.87 -9.16 -11.71
N ILE A 271 -3.59 -8.80 -12.78
CA ILE A 271 -4.38 -7.55 -12.83
C ILE A 271 -5.48 -7.57 -11.77
N LEU A 272 -6.19 -8.70 -11.63
CA LEU A 272 -7.24 -8.87 -10.64
C LEU A 272 -6.70 -8.76 -9.20
N GLY A 273 -5.55 -9.37 -8.90
CA GLY A 273 -4.91 -9.24 -7.58
C GLY A 273 -4.47 -7.81 -7.27
N ILE A 274 -3.92 -7.10 -8.26
CA ILE A 274 -3.54 -5.69 -8.13
C ILE A 274 -4.76 -4.80 -7.84
N ILE A 275 -5.87 -5.01 -8.57
CA ILE A 275 -7.13 -4.28 -8.36
C ILE A 275 -7.73 -4.66 -6.99
N GLY A 276 -7.67 -5.94 -6.61
CA GLY A 276 -8.09 -6.43 -5.30
C GLY A 276 -7.41 -5.70 -4.14
N ALA A 277 -6.09 -5.51 -4.24
CA ALA A 277 -5.31 -4.78 -3.24
C ALA A 277 -5.69 -3.29 -3.14
N LEU A 278 -6.15 -2.67 -4.23
CA LEU A 278 -6.73 -1.32 -4.22
C LEU A 278 -8.11 -1.32 -3.55
N LEU A 279 -8.97 -2.27 -3.94
CA LEU A 279 -10.31 -2.41 -3.37
C LEU A 279 -10.28 -2.75 -1.87
N LEU A 280 -9.25 -3.47 -1.39
CA LEU A 280 -9.07 -3.74 0.04
C LEU A 280 -8.85 -2.42 0.81
N ARG A 281 -7.96 -1.56 0.30
CA ARG A 281 -7.69 -0.26 0.92
C ARG A 281 -8.91 0.64 0.88
N ALA A 282 -9.62 0.68 -0.25
CA ALA A 282 -10.88 1.41 -0.36
C ALA A 282 -11.96 0.89 0.59
N SER A 283 -12.09 -0.43 0.73
CA SER A 283 -13.07 -1.06 1.63
C SER A 283 -12.83 -0.68 3.08
N ILE A 284 -11.60 -0.82 3.57
CA ILE A 284 -11.24 -0.50 4.95
C ILE A 284 -11.35 1.01 5.22
N LEU A 285 -11.02 1.85 4.23
CA LEU A 285 -11.16 3.30 4.34
C LEU A 285 -12.64 3.72 4.40
N PHE A 286 -13.50 3.18 3.55
CA PHE A 286 -14.91 3.59 3.51
C PHE A 286 -15.74 3.00 4.65
N SER A 287 -15.34 1.86 5.20
CA SER A 287 -15.97 1.28 6.39
C SER A 287 -15.57 1.96 7.70
N GLY A 288 -14.83 3.08 7.65
CA GLY A 288 -14.54 3.90 8.82
C GLY A 288 -15.77 4.68 9.28
N TYR A 289 -16.30 4.33 10.45
CA TYR A 289 -17.38 5.09 11.12
C TYR A 289 -16.84 5.77 12.36
N TYR A 290 -17.29 7.00 12.60
CA TYR A 290 -16.98 7.70 13.84
C TYR A 290 -17.75 7.12 15.01
N ASP A 291 -17.09 6.95 16.15
CA ASP A 291 -17.80 6.60 17.38
C ASP A 291 -18.78 7.70 17.78
N PRO A 292 -20.00 7.35 18.21
CA PRO A 292 -20.95 8.33 18.71
C PRO A 292 -20.36 9.00 19.94
N ILE A 293 -20.41 10.33 19.96
CA ILE A 293 -20.03 11.11 21.14
C ILE A 293 -21.10 10.85 22.20
N MET A 294 -20.84 9.88 23.07
CA MET A 294 -21.66 9.64 24.25
C MET A 294 -21.36 10.80 25.23
N PHE A 295 -22.23 11.80 25.25
CA PHE A 295 -22.27 12.82 26.30
C PHE A 295 -22.86 12.22 27.58
#